data_AF-A0A9P6WW68-F1
#
_entry.id   AF-A0A9P6WW68-F1
#
_cell.length_a   1.000
_cell.length_b   1.000
_cell.length_c   1.000
_cell.angle_alpha   90.00
_cell.angle_beta   90.00
_cell.angle_gamma   90.00
#
_symmetry.space_group_name_H-M   'P 1'
#
loop_
_entity.id
_entity.type
_entity.pdbx_description
1 polymer ?
#
loop_
_entity_poly.entity_id
_entity_poly.type
_entity_poly.pdbx_seq_one_letter_code
_entity_poly.pdbx_strand_id
1 'polypeptide(L)'
;MQREATAARFFQPPSENQGFKYLYIPTKARIPVGTIRTTFRKLGVNNARLFDIHYPARNTVAVLIHNDYEAEFVELLTRKNVHIRTNFTPFNGKILADPKYTSLPQEERDSIAIRLQKLRLSRALDYIRSPVKYAVARYFLDQEWISRTRYDEIMADRYNTKLTSIFDQTSQQQTTQDIFNDASDNDLDMEAVDKLSTGTSPPALH
;
A
#
# COMPACT_ATOMS: atom_id res chain seq x y z
N MET A 1 17.51 16.02 -3.84
CA MET A 1 17.34 15.12 -5.00
C MET A 1 16.28 14.02 -4.84
N GLN A 2 16.46 12.92 -4.07
CA GLN A 2 15.49 11.79 -4.10
C GLN A 2 14.10 12.11 -3.52
N ARG A 3 14.02 13.01 -2.53
CA ARG A 3 12.75 13.53 -1.98
C ARG A 3 12.02 14.43 -2.98
N GLU A 4 12.76 15.30 -3.67
CA GLU A 4 12.22 16.22 -4.70
C GLU A 4 11.65 15.44 -5.89
N ALA A 5 12.38 14.42 -6.38
CA ALA A 5 11.89 13.56 -7.46
C ALA A 5 10.62 12.79 -7.06
N THR A 6 10.51 12.37 -5.79
CA THR A 6 9.30 11.72 -5.27
C THR A 6 8.12 12.69 -5.20
N ALA A 7 8.35 13.93 -4.77
CA ALA A 7 7.31 14.97 -4.74
C ALA A 7 6.85 15.35 -6.16
N ALA A 8 7.77 15.47 -7.12
CA ALA A 8 7.44 15.78 -8.51
C ALA A 8 6.52 14.71 -9.14
N ARG A 9 6.76 13.43 -8.83
CA ARG A 9 5.90 12.32 -9.30
C ARG A 9 4.44 12.43 -8.85
N PHE A 10 4.15 13.11 -7.74
CA PHE A 10 2.77 13.32 -7.31
C PHE A 10 1.97 14.20 -8.29
N PHE A 11 2.64 15.10 -8.99
CA PHE A 11 2.03 16.01 -9.96
C PHE A 11 2.15 15.51 -11.41
N GLN A 12 2.72 14.31 -11.63
CA GLN A 12 2.74 13.70 -12.95
C GLN A 12 1.38 13.06 -13.25
N PRO A 13 0.95 13.05 -14.53
CA PRO A 13 -0.26 12.34 -14.92
C PRO A 13 -0.16 10.86 -14.52
N PRO A 14 -1.29 10.20 -14.22
CA PRO A 14 -1.29 8.76 -13.96
C PRO A 14 -0.65 8.00 -15.12
N SER A 15 0.25 7.08 -14.79
CA SER A 15 0.88 6.21 -15.78
C SER A 15 -0.16 5.41 -16.57
N GLU A 16 0.07 5.25 -17.87
CA GLU A 16 -0.76 4.36 -18.72
C GLU A 16 -0.57 2.88 -18.35
N ASN A 17 0.57 2.53 -17.73
CA ASN A 17 0.90 1.17 -17.30
C ASN A 17 0.45 0.91 -15.85
N GLN A 18 -0.84 1.09 -15.58
CA GLN A 18 -1.42 0.77 -14.28
C GLN A 18 -1.35 -0.73 -14.03
N GLY A 19 -0.63 -1.14 -12.97
CA GLY A 19 -0.49 -2.55 -12.66
C GLY A 19 0.60 -2.86 -11.66
N PHE A 20 0.74 -4.16 -11.40
CA PHE A 20 1.71 -4.68 -10.46
C PHE A 20 2.50 -5.80 -11.09
N LYS A 21 3.72 -6.00 -10.60
CA LYS A 21 4.59 -7.06 -11.11
C LYS A 21 5.40 -7.68 -9.99
N TYR A 22 5.56 -9.00 -10.07
CA TYR A 22 6.54 -9.71 -9.28
C TYR A 22 7.89 -9.71 -9.98
N LEU A 23 8.92 -9.24 -9.28
CA LEU A 23 10.31 -9.41 -9.68
C LEU A 23 10.97 -10.50 -8.84
N TYR A 24 11.83 -11.28 -9.48
CA TYR A 24 12.46 -12.44 -8.86
C TYR A 24 13.96 -12.19 -8.67
N ILE A 25 14.41 -12.25 -7.42
CA ILE A 25 15.76 -11.85 -7.04
C ILE A 25 16.49 -13.09 -6.49
N PRO A 26 17.69 -13.41 -7.01
CA PRO A 26 18.48 -14.52 -6.50
C PRO A 26 18.94 -14.22 -5.07
N THR A 27 18.90 -15.24 -4.22
CA THR A 27 19.38 -15.16 -2.84
C THR A 27 20.27 -16.34 -2.51
N LYS A 28 21.36 -16.09 -1.76
CA LYS A 28 22.29 -17.14 -1.35
C LYS A 28 21.68 -18.06 -0.28
N ALA A 29 20.88 -17.50 0.60
CA ALA A 29 20.21 -18.22 1.68
C ALA A 29 18.81 -17.65 1.92
N ARG A 30 17.95 -18.47 2.53
CA ARG A 30 16.66 -18.00 3.04
C ARG A 30 16.91 -17.24 4.34
N ILE A 31 16.45 -16.00 4.40
CA ILE A 31 16.49 -15.15 5.58
C ILE A 31 15.08 -14.67 5.92
N PRO A 32 14.80 -14.25 7.17
CA PRO A 32 13.51 -13.71 7.54
C PRO A 32 13.11 -12.50 6.66
N VAL A 33 11.82 -12.36 6.36
CA VAL A 33 11.31 -11.27 5.50
C VAL A 33 11.67 -9.88 6.05
N GLY A 34 11.66 -9.71 7.37
CA GLY A 34 12.12 -8.46 8.01
C GLY A 34 13.60 -8.15 7.69
N THR A 35 14.46 -9.16 7.69
CA THR A 35 15.87 -9.02 7.31
C THR A 35 16.03 -8.67 5.83
N ILE A 36 15.18 -9.22 4.95
CA ILE A 36 15.14 -8.84 3.52
C ILE A 36 14.79 -7.36 3.37
N ARG A 37 13.73 -6.89 4.04
CA ARG A 37 13.34 -5.47 4.02
C ARG A 37 14.46 -4.56 4.53
N THR A 38 15.16 -4.95 5.59
CA THR A 38 16.32 -4.22 6.10
C THR A 38 17.46 -4.20 5.07
N THR A 39 17.68 -5.30 4.36
CA THR A 39 18.71 -5.40 3.31
C THR A 39 18.37 -4.53 2.11
N PHE A 40 17.12 -4.55 1.62
CA PHE A 40 16.67 -3.66 0.56
C PHE A 40 16.83 -2.19 0.92
N ARG A 41 16.49 -1.81 2.17
CA ARG A 41 16.72 -0.45 2.65
C ARG A 41 18.19 -0.05 2.61
N LYS A 42 19.12 -0.96 2.98
CA LYS A 42 20.57 -0.72 2.86
C LYS A 42 21.03 -0.56 1.39
N LEU A 43 20.31 -1.16 0.44
CA LEU A 43 20.55 -0.98 -1.00
C LEU A 43 19.92 0.31 -1.57
N GLY A 44 19.24 1.12 -0.74
CA GLY A 44 18.59 2.36 -1.17
C GLY A 44 17.16 2.18 -1.69
N VAL A 45 16.59 0.97 -1.56
CA VAL A 45 15.20 0.70 -1.97
C VAL A 45 14.22 1.27 -0.94
N ASN A 46 13.15 1.90 -1.44
CA ASN A 46 12.06 2.35 -0.60
C ASN A 46 11.11 1.19 -0.27
N ASN A 47 11.17 0.70 0.98
CA ASN A 47 10.31 -0.39 1.45
C ASN A 47 8.80 -0.13 1.33
N ALA A 48 8.36 1.13 1.33
CA ALA A 48 6.94 1.46 1.16
C ALA A 48 6.42 1.13 -0.24
N ARG A 49 7.31 0.98 -1.23
CA ARG A 49 6.99 0.59 -2.60
C ARG A 49 7.01 -0.93 -2.80
N LEU A 50 7.38 -1.70 -1.77
CA LEU A 50 7.40 -3.18 -1.79
C LEU A 50 6.17 -3.73 -1.09
N PHE A 51 5.18 -4.15 -1.87
CA PHE A 51 3.87 -4.56 -1.38
C PHE A 51 3.88 -5.94 -0.74
N ASP A 52 4.57 -6.88 -1.36
CA ASP A 52 4.74 -8.24 -0.85
C ASP A 52 6.17 -8.73 -1.07
N ILE A 53 6.65 -9.60 -0.16
CA ILE A 53 7.93 -10.27 -0.25
C ILE A 53 7.77 -11.70 0.26
N HIS A 54 8.00 -12.67 -0.62
CA HIS A 54 7.95 -14.08 -0.26
C HIS A 54 8.98 -14.92 -1.00
N TYR A 55 9.10 -16.19 -0.62
CA TYR A 55 9.98 -17.16 -1.29
C TYR A 55 9.13 -18.13 -2.14
N PRO A 56 9.06 -17.96 -3.47
CA PRO A 56 8.38 -18.92 -4.34
C PRO A 56 9.15 -20.24 -4.47
N ALA A 57 10.49 -20.19 -4.38
CA ALA A 57 11.38 -21.32 -4.52
C ALA A 57 12.64 -21.14 -3.64
N ARG A 58 13.46 -22.19 -3.53
CA ARG A 58 14.77 -22.09 -2.89
C ARG A 58 15.63 -21.07 -3.65
N ASN A 59 16.37 -20.24 -2.93
CA ASN A 59 17.29 -19.25 -3.49
C ASN A 59 16.65 -18.16 -4.38
N THR A 60 15.34 -17.96 -4.31
CA THR A 60 14.64 -16.90 -5.06
C THR A 60 13.67 -16.18 -4.13
N VAL A 61 13.77 -14.85 -4.08
CA VAL A 61 12.80 -13.96 -3.44
C VAL A 61 11.92 -13.35 -4.52
N ALA A 62 10.61 -13.42 -4.35
CA ALA A 62 9.64 -12.66 -5.13
C ALA A 62 9.33 -11.35 -4.40
N VAL A 63 9.30 -10.24 -5.13
CA VAL A 63 8.94 -8.92 -4.62
C VAL A 63 7.86 -8.32 -5.50
N LEU A 64 6.73 -7.95 -4.91
CA LEU A 64 5.64 -7.27 -5.60
C LEU A 64 5.83 -5.76 -5.54
N ILE A 65 5.80 -5.11 -6.70
CA ILE A 65 5.89 -3.65 -6.85
C ILE A 65 4.86 -3.13 -7.85
N HIS A 66 4.64 -1.81 -7.83
CA HIS A 66 3.92 -1.13 -8.91
C HIS A 66 4.82 -1.02 -10.15
N ASN A 67 4.23 -1.09 -11.35
CA ASN A 67 4.97 -1.04 -12.62
C ASN A 67 5.82 0.24 -12.76
N ASP A 68 5.30 1.40 -12.35
CA ASP A 68 6.07 2.67 -12.36
C ASP A 68 7.34 2.67 -11.48
N TYR A 69 7.44 1.73 -10.54
CA TYR A 69 8.65 1.59 -9.71
C TYR A 69 9.66 0.60 -10.29
N GLU A 70 9.30 -0.16 -11.34
CA GLU A 70 10.15 -1.22 -11.88
C GLU A 70 11.50 -0.68 -12.35
N ALA A 71 11.52 0.36 -13.17
CA ALA A 71 12.75 0.92 -13.72
C ALA A 71 13.72 1.37 -12.61
N GLU A 72 13.23 2.13 -11.62
CA GLU A 72 14.05 2.57 -10.48
C GLU A 72 14.54 1.40 -9.64
N PHE A 73 13.68 0.42 -9.37
CA PHE A 73 14.03 -0.75 -8.57
C PHE A 73 15.10 -1.61 -9.26
N VAL A 74 14.96 -1.86 -10.56
CA VAL A 74 15.92 -2.59 -11.37
C VAL A 74 17.25 -1.83 -11.43
N GLU A 75 17.23 -0.51 -11.62
CA GLU A 75 18.43 0.32 -11.66
C GLU A 75 19.20 0.27 -10.32
N LEU A 76 18.50 0.43 -9.19
CA LEU A 76 19.08 0.37 -7.85
C LEU A 76 19.82 -0.96 -7.61
N LEU A 77 19.21 -2.08 -8.01
CA LEU A 77 19.79 -3.41 -7.84
C LEU A 77 20.94 -3.65 -8.81
N THR A 78 20.79 -3.28 -10.08
CA THR A 78 21.82 -3.46 -11.11
C THR A 78 23.07 -2.66 -10.79
N ARG A 79 22.92 -1.43 -10.28
CA ARG A 79 24.04 -0.60 -9.79
C ARG A 79 24.85 -1.26 -8.67
N LYS A 80 24.27 -2.25 -7.98
CA LYS A 80 24.90 -3.04 -6.91
C LYS A 80 25.22 -4.47 -7.35
N ASN A 81 25.27 -4.73 -8.66
CA ASN A 81 25.52 -6.05 -9.27
C ASN A 81 24.50 -7.14 -8.87
N VAL A 82 23.30 -6.74 -8.46
CA VAL A 82 22.19 -7.67 -8.20
C VAL A 82 21.35 -7.81 -9.45
N HIS A 83 21.36 -9.01 -10.02
CA HIS A 83 20.66 -9.32 -11.27
C HIS A 83 19.25 -9.83 -10.99
N ILE A 84 18.25 -9.30 -11.70
CA ILE A 84 16.87 -9.82 -11.66
C ILE A 84 16.78 -11.08 -12.53
N ARG A 85 16.10 -12.12 -12.03
CA ARG A 85 15.78 -13.31 -12.80
C ARG A 85 14.60 -13.02 -13.72
N THR A 86 14.86 -12.99 -15.03
CA THR A 86 13.84 -12.82 -16.08
C THR A 86 13.16 -14.15 -16.44
N ASN A 87 13.91 -15.26 -16.38
CA ASN A 87 13.44 -16.59 -16.80
C ASN A 87 12.98 -17.44 -15.60
N PHE A 88 12.13 -16.91 -14.72
CA PHE A 88 11.60 -17.64 -13.57
C PHE A 88 10.07 -17.66 -13.59
N THR A 89 9.50 -18.87 -13.59
CA THR A 89 8.04 -19.07 -13.58
C THR A 89 7.63 -19.76 -12.27
N PRO A 90 6.91 -19.08 -11.37
CA PRO A 90 6.55 -19.64 -10.05
C PRO A 90 5.48 -20.74 -10.11
N PHE A 91 4.89 -20.96 -11.29
CA PHE A 91 3.87 -21.99 -11.55
C PHE A 91 4.46 -23.30 -12.07
N ASN A 92 5.78 -23.37 -12.32
CA ASN A 92 6.43 -24.53 -12.88
C ASN A 92 6.88 -25.51 -11.77
N GLY A 93 6.48 -26.77 -11.87
CA GLY A 93 6.82 -27.87 -10.96
C GLY A 93 8.31 -28.11 -10.79
N LYS A 94 9.16 -27.70 -11.75
CA LYS A 94 10.62 -27.78 -11.66
C LYS A 94 11.20 -26.97 -10.50
N ILE A 95 10.49 -25.95 -10.01
CA ILE A 95 10.94 -25.13 -8.87
C ILE A 95 10.74 -25.86 -7.53
N LEU A 96 9.97 -26.95 -7.51
CA LEU A 96 9.75 -27.76 -6.31
C LEU A 96 11.02 -28.53 -5.99
N ALA A 97 11.68 -28.14 -4.91
CA ALA A 97 12.92 -28.75 -4.42
C ALA A 97 12.71 -29.72 -3.25
N ASP A 98 11.46 -29.98 -2.85
CA ASP A 98 11.12 -30.92 -1.78
C ASP A 98 11.28 -32.36 -2.33
N PRO A 99 12.15 -33.21 -1.73
CA PRO A 99 12.42 -34.56 -2.21
C PRO A 99 11.18 -35.43 -2.39
N LYS A 100 10.10 -35.16 -1.64
CA LYS A 100 8.85 -35.93 -1.74
C LYS A 100 8.16 -35.80 -3.10
N TYR A 101 8.48 -34.77 -3.88
CA TYR A 101 7.90 -34.54 -5.20
C TYR A 101 8.81 -34.99 -6.34
N THR A 102 10.01 -35.49 -6.05
CA THR A 102 11.01 -35.82 -7.07
C THR A 102 10.58 -36.99 -7.96
N SER A 103 9.82 -37.94 -7.41
CA SER A 103 9.30 -39.09 -8.13
C SER A 103 7.99 -38.83 -8.87
N LEU A 104 7.36 -37.66 -8.68
CA LEU A 104 6.07 -37.34 -9.31
C LEU A 104 6.27 -36.95 -10.79
N PRO A 105 5.29 -37.26 -11.66
CA PRO A 105 5.30 -36.79 -13.03
C PRO A 105 5.22 -35.26 -13.09
N GLN A 106 5.72 -34.69 -14.19
CA GLN A 106 5.83 -33.23 -14.33
C GLN A 106 4.48 -32.51 -14.19
N GLU A 107 3.40 -33.08 -14.71
CA GLU A 107 2.04 -32.51 -14.65
C GLU A 107 1.52 -32.39 -13.21
N GLU A 108 1.73 -33.43 -12.39
CA GLU A 108 1.37 -33.37 -10.97
C GLU A 108 2.22 -32.34 -10.22
N ARG A 109 3.51 -32.24 -10.54
CA ARG A 109 4.39 -31.22 -9.96
C ARG A 109 3.95 -29.82 -10.35
N ASP A 110 3.53 -29.59 -11.58
CA ASP A 110 3.01 -28.30 -12.05
C ASP A 110 1.73 -27.94 -11.30
N SER A 111 0.80 -28.90 -11.16
CA SER A 111 -0.43 -28.71 -10.38
C SER A 111 -0.16 -28.33 -8.92
N ILE A 112 0.83 -28.98 -8.28
CA ILE A 112 1.27 -28.65 -6.92
C ILE A 112 1.89 -27.25 -6.86
N ALA A 113 2.76 -26.90 -7.82
CA ALA A 113 3.39 -25.58 -7.88
C ALA A 113 2.34 -24.47 -8.05
N ILE A 114 1.37 -24.66 -8.95
CA ILE A 114 0.26 -23.73 -9.16
C ILE A 114 -0.52 -23.53 -7.85
N ARG A 115 -0.92 -24.61 -7.18
CA ARG A 115 -1.67 -24.54 -5.92
C ARG A 115 -0.89 -23.79 -4.84
N LEU A 116 0.40 -24.10 -4.67
CA LEU A 116 1.26 -23.43 -3.69
C LEU A 116 1.44 -21.95 -4.02
N GLN A 117 1.54 -21.60 -5.30
CA GLN A 117 1.68 -20.22 -5.72
C GLN A 117 0.39 -19.43 -5.47
N LYS A 118 -0.78 -19.94 -5.87
CA LYS A 118 -2.06 -19.28 -5.57
C LYS A 118 -2.27 -19.08 -4.06
N LEU A 119 -1.87 -20.05 -3.24
CA LEU A 119 -1.92 -19.92 -1.78
C LEU A 119 -1.02 -18.78 -1.26
N ARG A 120 0.20 -18.62 -1.80
CA ARG A 120 1.09 -17.50 -1.44
C ARG A 120 0.50 -16.16 -1.84
N LEU A 121 -0.05 -16.07 -3.06
CA LEU A 121 -0.67 -14.85 -3.58
C LEU A 121 -1.91 -14.46 -2.77
N SER A 122 -2.74 -15.41 -2.38
CA SER A 122 -3.87 -15.16 -1.47
C SER A 122 -3.43 -14.62 -0.12
N ARG A 123 -2.38 -15.23 0.48
CA ARG A 123 -1.81 -14.77 1.76
C ARG A 123 -1.16 -13.40 1.68
N ALA A 124 -0.55 -13.05 0.54
CA ALA A 124 0.05 -11.72 0.37
C ALA A 124 -0.98 -10.61 0.63
N LEU A 125 -2.24 -10.81 0.21
CA LEU A 125 -3.32 -9.84 0.40
C LEU A 125 -3.68 -9.60 1.88
N ASP A 126 -3.40 -10.55 2.77
CA ASP A 126 -3.62 -10.35 4.21
C ASP A 126 -2.69 -9.27 4.77
N TYR A 127 -1.43 -9.25 4.29
CA TYR A 127 -0.36 -8.40 4.81
C TYR A 127 -0.15 -7.10 4.03
N ILE A 128 -0.61 -7.02 2.78
CA ILE A 128 -0.56 -5.76 2.01
C ILE A 128 -1.42 -4.71 2.72
N ARG A 129 -0.90 -3.50 2.85
CA ARG A 129 -1.60 -2.42 3.55
C ARG A 129 -2.75 -1.86 2.71
N SER A 130 -3.86 -1.52 3.37
CA SER A 130 -4.86 -0.62 2.80
C SER A 130 -4.23 0.76 2.58
N PRO A 131 -4.49 1.48 1.46
CA PRO A 131 -5.50 1.25 0.41
C PRO A 131 -5.03 0.39 -0.78
N VAL A 132 -3.72 0.18 -0.94
CA VAL A 132 -3.14 -0.50 -2.12
C VAL A 132 -3.62 -1.95 -2.22
N LYS A 133 -3.92 -2.59 -1.08
CA LYS A 133 -4.51 -3.93 -1.00
C LYS A 133 -5.62 -4.17 -2.02
N TYR A 134 -6.55 -3.22 -2.15
CA TYR A 134 -7.74 -3.39 -2.99
C TYR A 134 -7.40 -3.36 -4.49
N ALA A 135 -6.48 -2.49 -4.90
CA ALA A 135 -6.00 -2.46 -6.28
C ALA A 135 -5.22 -3.74 -6.63
N VAL A 136 -4.37 -4.22 -5.71
CA VAL A 136 -3.64 -5.48 -5.90
C VAL A 136 -4.60 -6.67 -5.95
N ALA A 137 -5.63 -6.71 -5.10
CA ALA A 137 -6.63 -7.77 -5.11
C ALA A 137 -7.37 -7.83 -6.45
N ARG A 138 -7.73 -6.68 -7.01
CA ARG A 138 -8.36 -6.63 -8.34
C ARG A 138 -7.43 -7.13 -9.43
N TYR A 139 -6.18 -6.68 -9.43
CA TYR A 139 -5.17 -7.19 -10.35
C TYR A 139 -4.98 -8.71 -10.22
N PHE A 140 -4.94 -9.27 -9.00
CA PHE A 140 -4.81 -10.71 -8.79
C PHE A 140 -6.03 -11.50 -9.28
N LEU A 141 -7.23 -10.92 -9.21
CA LEU A 141 -8.44 -11.53 -9.77
C LEU A 141 -8.37 -11.55 -11.31
N ASP A 142 -7.97 -10.44 -11.93
CA ASP A 142 -7.85 -10.33 -13.38
C ASP A 142 -6.77 -11.29 -13.95
N GLN A 143 -5.77 -11.64 -13.14
CA GLN A 143 -4.75 -12.65 -13.48
C GLN A 143 -5.16 -14.09 -13.10
N GLU A 144 -6.37 -14.30 -12.58
CA GLU A 144 -6.88 -15.59 -12.08
C GLU A 144 -6.01 -16.24 -10.99
N TRP A 145 -5.25 -15.42 -10.27
CA TRP A 145 -4.36 -15.85 -9.19
C TRP A 145 -5.11 -16.12 -7.89
N ILE A 146 -6.25 -15.46 -7.70
CA ILE A 146 -7.18 -15.66 -6.59
C ILE A 146 -8.58 -15.96 -7.13
N SER A 147 -9.43 -16.58 -6.31
CA SER A 147 -10.83 -16.80 -6.65
C SER A 147 -11.66 -15.53 -6.47
N ARG A 148 -12.82 -15.48 -7.13
CA ARG A 148 -13.79 -14.40 -6.96
C ARG A 148 -14.27 -14.28 -5.51
N THR A 149 -14.56 -15.40 -4.86
CA THR A 149 -14.95 -15.44 -3.44
C THR A 149 -13.91 -14.76 -2.56
N ARG A 150 -12.62 -15.07 -2.76
CA ARG A 150 -11.54 -14.46 -1.99
C ARG A 150 -11.43 -12.95 -2.24
N TYR A 151 -11.62 -12.52 -3.48
CA TYR A 151 -11.67 -11.10 -3.81
C TYR A 151 -12.83 -10.39 -3.08
N ASP A 152 -14.02 -11.00 -3.07
CA ASP A 152 -15.21 -10.44 -2.42
C ASP A 152 -15.04 -10.31 -0.90
N GLU A 153 -14.42 -11.30 -0.25
CA GLU A 153 -14.02 -11.21 1.18
C GLU A 153 -13.15 -9.98 1.45
N ILE A 154 -12.09 -9.79 0.65
CA ILE A 154 -11.17 -8.65 0.80
C ILE A 154 -11.89 -7.31 0.54
N MET A 155 -12.86 -7.29 -0.37
CA MET A 155 -13.65 -6.08 -0.64
C MET A 155 -14.66 -5.80 0.47
N ALA A 156 -15.25 -6.80 1.10
CA ALA A 156 -16.14 -6.62 2.25
C ALA A 156 -15.42 -5.88 3.40
N ASP A 157 -14.17 -6.24 3.68
CA ASP A 157 -13.33 -5.55 4.68
C ASP A 157 -13.16 -4.05 4.39
N ARG A 158 -13.12 -3.67 3.10
CA ARG A 158 -13.05 -2.27 2.67
C ARG A 158 -14.25 -1.47 3.13
N TYR A 159 -15.44 -2.03 2.95
CA TYR A 159 -16.69 -1.36 3.27
C TYR A 159 -16.87 -1.25 4.78
N ASN A 160 -16.56 -2.31 5.53
CA ASN A 160 -16.62 -2.31 6.99
C ASN A 160 -15.68 -1.26 7.59
N THR A 161 -14.42 -1.21 7.12
CA THR A 161 -13.45 -0.20 7.58
C THR A 161 -13.88 1.23 7.23
N LYS A 162 -14.54 1.43 6.08
CA LYS A 162 -15.07 2.74 5.69
C LYS A 162 -16.23 3.17 6.58
N LEU A 163 -17.14 2.25 6.92
CA LEU A 163 -18.28 2.54 7.78
C LEU A 163 -17.85 2.89 9.21
N THR A 164 -16.91 2.15 9.80
CA THR A 164 -16.38 2.47 11.13
C THR A 164 -15.72 3.85 11.14
N SER A 165 -14.90 4.17 10.12
CA SER A 165 -14.27 5.49 10.01
C SER A 165 -15.26 6.64 9.86
N ILE A 166 -16.41 6.43 9.23
CA ILE A 166 -17.47 7.45 9.13
C ILE A 166 -18.16 7.63 10.48
N PHE A 167 -18.45 6.52 11.17
CA PHE A 167 -19.10 6.55 12.48
C PHE A 167 -18.24 7.28 13.52
N ASP A 168 -16.94 6.98 13.58
CA ASP A 168 -16.00 7.64 14.50
C ASP A 168 -15.86 9.15 14.22
N GLN A 169 -15.92 9.58 12.96
CA GLN A 169 -15.90 11.00 12.60
C GLN A 169 -17.18 11.72 13.04
N THR A 170 -18.33 11.05 12.97
CA THR A 170 -19.62 11.63 13.37
C THR A 170 -19.70 11.78 14.90
N SER A 171 -19.16 10.82 15.64
CA SER A 171 -19.08 10.88 17.11
C SER A 171 -18.15 11.98 17.62
N GLN A 172 -17.03 12.25 16.92
CA GLN A 172 -16.15 13.37 17.29
C GLN A 172 -16.77 14.74 16.97
N GLN A 173 -17.58 14.85 15.91
CA GLN A 173 -18.28 16.10 15.59
C GLN A 173 -19.41 16.43 16.59
N GLN A 174 -20.06 15.42 17.19
CA GLN A 174 -21.04 15.64 18.27
C GLN A 174 -20.38 16.17 19.55
N THR A 175 -19.23 15.60 19.96
CA THR A 175 -18.50 16.10 21.15
C THR A 175 -18.02 17.54 21.02
N THR A 176 -17.73 18.03 19.82
CA THR A 176 -17.32 19.44 19.63
C THR A 176 -18.51 20.40 19.64
N GLN A 177 -19.71 19.97 19.22
CA GLN A 177 -20.90 20.83 19.26
C GLN A 177 -21.50 20.96 20.66
N ASP A 178 -21.34 19.94 21.52
CA ASP A 178 -21.80 20.00 22.91
C ASP A 178 -20.94 20.95 23.78
N ILE A 179 -19.66 21.18 23.42
CA ILE A 179 -18.78 22.12 24.13
C ILE A 179 -19.12 23.59 23.82
N PHE A 180 -19.69 23.88 22.65
CA PHE A 180 -20.06 25.26 22.27
C PHE A 180 -21.46 25.68 22.73
N ASN A 181 -22.32 24.75 23.17
CA ASN A 181 -23.68 25.05 23.62
C ASN A 181 -23.80 25.28 25.14
N ASP A 182 -22.75 25.07 25.93
CA ASP A 182 -22.76 25.23 27.40
C ASP A 182 -22.29 26.63 27.87
N ALA A 183 -22.11 27.58 26.94
CA ALA A 183 -21.63 28.94 27.24
C ALA A 183 -22.65 30.05 26.90
N SER A 184 -23.95 29.74 26.94
CA SER A 184 -25.00 30.75 26.83
C SER A 184 -26.14 30.48 27.81
N ASP A 185 -25.94 30.85 29.06
CA ASP A 185 -27.01 31.46 29.86
C ASP A 185 -26.46 32.03 31.18
N ASN A 186 -26.41 33.37 31.25
CA ASN A 186 -26.74 34.09 32.46
C ASN A 186 -27.07 35.54 32.09
N ASP A 187 -28.31 35.90 32.41
CA ASP A 187 -29.07 37.11 32.12
C ASP A 187 -28.57 38.42 32.79
N LEU A 188 -29.25 39.51 32.39
CA LEU A 188 -29.49 40.81 33.06
C LEU A 188 -28.51 41.95 32.68
N ASP A 189 -28.88 43.17 32.28
CA ASP A 189 -30.15 43.90 32.38
C ASP A 189 -30.26 45.03 31.33
N MET A 190 -31.51 45.44 31.13
CA MET A 190 -32.03 46.51 30.27
C MET A 190 -31.93 47.88 30.96
N GLU A 191 -31.38 48.92 30.29
CA GLU A 191 -31.95 50.28 30.31
C GLU A 191 -31.30 51.22 29.27
N ALA A 192 -32.14 52.07 28.68
CA ALA A 192 -31.85 52.98 27.58
C ALA A 192 -31.56 54.39 28.06
N VAL A 193 -30.64 55.15 27.44
CA VAL A 193 -30.90 56.55 27.06
C VAL A 193 -29.88 57.14 26.06
N ASP A 194 -30.48 57.81 25.09
CA ASP A 194 -30.04 58.83 24.13
C ASP A 194 -28.94 59.82 24.58
N LYS A 195 -28.00 60.19 23.67
CA LYS A 195 -27.76 61.57 23.19
C LYS A 195 -26.47 61.77 22.37
N LEU A 196 -26.69 62.40 21.21
CA LEU A 196 -25.86 63.26 20.36
C LEU A 196 -24.65 63.97 21.03
N SER A 197 -23.47 64.03 20.37
CA SER A 197 -22.76 65.30 20.01
C SER A 197 -21.30 65.10 19.50
N THR A 198 -21.09 65.47 18.24
CA THR A 198 -19.98 66.28 17.65
C THR A 198 -18.49 65.88 17.70
N GLY A 199 -17.90 65.85 16.49
CA GLY A 199 -16.57 66.41 16.16
C GLY A 199 -15.39 65.46 16.43
N THR A 200 -14.33 65.36 15.62
CA THR A 200 -13.77 66.19 14.55
C THR A 200 -12.74 65.31 13.82
N SER A 201 -12.61 65.47 12.50
CA SER A 201 -11.60 64.80 11.65
C SER A 201 -10.38 65.74 11.43
N PRO A 202 -9.36 65.37 10.64
CA PRO A 202 -8.08 64.72 10.96
C PRO A 202 -6.88 65.73 10.88
N PRO A 203 -5.60 65.32 10.75
CA PRO A 203 -5.06 65.04 9.40
C PRO A 203 -3.94 63.98 9.29
N ALA A 204 -3.69 63.59 8.04
CA ALA A 204 -2.60 62.77 7.54
C ALA A 204 -1.26 63.53 7.43
N LEU A 205 -0.19 62.81 7.06
CA LEU A 205 1.07 63.16 6.34
C LEU A 205 2.15 62.15 6.83
N HIS A 206 2.96 61.47 6.04
CA HIS A 206 3.24 61.47 4.61
C HIS A 206 3.82 60.10 4.23
#